data_AF-A0A6A6M8Y4-F1
#
_entry.id   AF-A0A6A6M8Y4-F1
#
_cell.length_a   1.000
_cell.length_b   1.000
_cell.length_c   1.000
_cell.angle_alpha   90.00
_cell.angle_beta   90.00
_cell.angle_gamma   90.00
#
_symmetry.space_group_name_H-M   'P 1'
#
loop_
_entity.id
_entity.type
_entity.pdbx_description
1 polymer ?
#
loop_
_entity_poly.entity_id
_entity_poly.type
_entity_poly.pdbx_seq_one_letter_code
_entity_poly.pdbx_strand_id
1 'polypeptide(L)'
;MVFSKFGQVEGVYAADESGARVIVSYVEVGSAQAALKALDGHSCPDLGGRSLHIRFSVLQPTSEGQVNDSIPVSLVASELSIPGLNLWHDFVNAKEEQELLAAVDDRPWNNLSKRRVQHYGYEFCYETRNVNTKEQLGELPSFVSSILERISSLPDLGDSASLVLDQLTVNEYPRGVGLSHTLTPIQHLRV
;
A
#
# COMPACT_ATOMS: atom_id res chain seq x y z
N MET A 1 38.10 3.39 -0.11
CA MET A 1 36.62 3.37 0.01
C MET A 1 36.26 3.11 1.47
N VAL A 2 35.10 3.53 1.98
CA VAL A 2 34.73 3.39 3.41
C VAL A 2 34.90 1.96 3.94
N PHE A 3 34.51 0.97 3.15
CA PHE A 3 34.58 -0.45 3.48
C PHE A 3 36.01 -1.00 3.57
N SER A 4 36.97 -0.45 2.83
CA SER A 4 38.36 -0.92 2.86
C SER A 4 39.09 -0.61 4.18
N LYS A 5 38.47 0.15 5.10
CA LYS A 5 39.00 0.42 6.45
C LYS A 5 38.95 -0.81 7.37
N PHE A 6 38.09 -1.79 7.06
CA PHE A 6 37.85 -2.96 7.92
C PHE A 6 38.55 -4.23 7.43
N GLY A 7 39.10 -4.20 6.22
CA GLY A 7 39.86 -5.29 5.62
C GLY A 7 39.78 -5.29 4.10
N GLN A 8 40.29 -6.35 3.48
CA GLN A 8 40.28 -6.50 2.04
C GLN A 8 38.85 -6.75 1.52
N VAL A 9 38.37 -5.83 0.70
CA VAL A 9 37.07 -5.92 0.02
C VAL A 9 37.27 -6.69 -1.28
N GLU A 10 36.53 -7.78 -1.45
CA GLU A 10 36.48 -8.57 -2.68
C GLU A 10 35.66 -7.85 -3.75
N GLY A 11 34.56 -7.21 -3.36
CA GLY A 11 33.74 -6.42 -4.28
C GLY A 11 32.61 -5.65 -3.61
N VAL A 12 32.08 -4.66 -4.33
CA VAL A 12 30.86 -3.93 -3.98
C VAL A 12 29.92 -4.01 -5.16
N TYR A 13 28.76 -4.61 -4.95
CA TYR A 13 27.77 -4.91 -5.98
C TYR A 13 26.47 -4.17 -5.67
N ALA A 14 25.75 -3.73 -6.70
CA ALA A 14 24.38 -3.24 -6.51
C ALA A 14 23.50 -4.42 -6.09
N ALA A 15 22.67 -4.24 -5.05
CA ALA A 15 21.73 -5.28 -4.63
C ALA A 15 20.47 -5.32 -5.51
N ASP A 16 20.17 -4.20 -6.19
CA ASP A 16 19.05 -3.99 -7.09
C ASP A 16 19.30 -2.73 -7.94
N GLU A 17 18.32 -2.38 -8.79
CA GLU A 17 18.36 -1.18 -9.63
C GLU A 17 18.02 0.13 -8.88
N SER A 18 17.62 0.06 -7.61
CA SER A 18 17.19 1.24 -6.83
C SER A 18 18.36 2.15 -6.47
N GLY A 19 19.59 1.64 -6.48
CA GLY A 19 20.79 2.34 -6.03
C GLY A 19 20.83 2.63 -4.52
N ALA A 20 19.80 2.21 -3.76
CA ALA A 20 19.71 2.42 -2.32
C ALA A 20 20.40 1.30 -1.51
N ARG A 21 20.67 0.15 -2.13
CA ARG A 21 21.22 -1.04 -1.49
C ARG A 21 22.43 -1.57 -2.25
N VAL A 22 23.46 -1.95 -1.50
CA VAL A 22 24.68 -2.56 -2.03
C VAL A 22 25.05 -3.80 -1.21
N ILE A 23 25.68 -4.77 -1.87
CA ILE A 23 26.28 -5.95 -1.25
C ILE A 23 27.79 -5.72 -1.23
N VAL A 24 28.40 -5.77 -0.05
CA VAL A 24 29.86 -5.66 0.12
C VAL A 24 30.39 -7.02 0.50
N SER A 25 31.26 -7.59 -0.34
CA SER A 25 31.95 -8.85 -0.04
C SER A 25 33.35 -8.57 0.50
N TYR A 26 33.72 -9.22 1.60
CA TYR A 26 35.05 -9.18 2.18
C TYR A 26 35.71 -10.54 2.02
N VAL A 27 37.03 -10.55 1.84
CA VAL A 27 37.82 -11.79 1.80
C VAL A 27 37.74 -12.53 3.14
N GLU A 28 37.73 -11.79 4.26
CA GLU A 28 37.66 -12.34 5.61
C GLU A 28 36.35 -12.00 6.30
N VAL A 29 35.75 -13.00 6.95
CA VAL A 29 34.53 -12.83 7.75
C VAL A 29 34.75 -11.86 8.92
N GLY A 30 35.96 -11.83 9.50
CA GLY A 30 36.31 -10.90 10.58
C GLY A 30 36.21 -9.44 10.14
N SER A 31 36.60 -9.12 8.91
CA SER A 31 36.45 -7.78 8.32
C SER A 31 34.99 -7.38 8.14
N ALA A 32 34.15 -8.31 7.70
CA ALA A 32 32.70 -8.06 7.59
C ALA A 32 32.05 -7.83 8.96
N GLN A 33 32.44 -8.58 9.99
CA GLN A 33 31.97 -8.38 11.37
C GLN A 33 32.40 -7.02 11.94
N ALA A 34 33.66 -6.62 11.70
CA ALA A 34 34.17 -5.33 12.13
C ALA A 34 33.43 -4.17 11.45
N ALA A 35 33.18 -4.28 10.15
CA ALA A 35 32.40 -3.30 9.39
C ALA A 35 30.95 -3.21 9.89
N LEU A 36 30.28 -4.35 10.11
CA LEU A 36 28.93 -4.41 10.68
C LEU A 36 28.88 -3.66 12.02
N LYS A 37 29.78 -3.98 12.95
CA LYS A 37 29.81 -3.37 14.28
C LYS A 37 30.05 -1.86 14.24
N ALA A 38 30.89 -1.39 13.31
CA ALA A 38 31.28 0.01 13.25
C ALA A 38 30.32 0.90 12.45
N LEU A 39 29.59 0.33 11.48
CA LEU A 39 28.78 1.10 10.53
C LEU A 39 27.27 0.89 10.68
N ASP A 40 26.80 -0.27 11.19
CA ASP A 40 25.36 -0.52 11.34
C ASP A 40 24.74 0.44 12.34
N GLY A 41 23.73 1.20 11.91
CA GLY A 41 23.02 2.18 12.73
C GLY A 41 23.80 3.47 13.02
N HIS A 42 25.02 3.63 12.50
CA HIS A 42 25.87 4.79 12.74
C HIS A 42 25.96 5.69 11.50
N SER A 43 25.94 7.01 11.70
CA SER A 43 26.14 7.98 10.61
C SER A 43 27.58 7.91 10.10
N CYS A 44 27.75 7.83 8.79
CA CYS A 44 29.05 7.77 8.14
C CYS A 44 29.34 9.08 7.38
N PRO A 45 30.27 9.93 7.86
CA PRO A 45 30.62 11.19 7.20
C PRO A 45 31.11 11.00 5.76
N ASP A 46 31.90 9.96 5.52
CA ASP A 46 32.44 9.59 4.21
C ASP A 46 31.34 9.20 3.20
N LEU A 47 30.10 8.94 3.66
CA LEU A 47 28.92 8.66 2.83
C LEU A 47 27.91 9.81 2.81
N GLY A 48 28.37 11.03 3.10
CA GLY A 48 27.53 12.23 3.16
C GLY A 48 26.65 12.27 4.41
N GLY A 49 27.11 11.67 5.52
CA GLY A 49 26.38 11.62 6.79
C GLY A 49 25.24 10.60 6.83
N ARG A 50 25.08 9.77 5.81
CA ARG A 50 24.07 8.71 5.78
C ARG A 50 24.38 7.63 6.81
N SER A 51 23.33 7.15 7.48
CA SER A 51 23.42 5.96 8.33
C SER A 51 23.20 4.71 7.48
N LEU A 52 24.06 3.71 7.69
CA LEU A 52 23.90 2.42 7.02
C LEU A 52 23.14 1.45 7.92
N HIS A 53 22.32 0.61 7.31
CA HIS A 53 21.78 -0.58 7.95
C HIS A 53 22.38 -1.81 7.30
N ILE A 54 23.14 -2.58 8.08
CA ILE A 54 23.97 -3.67 7.59
C ILE A 54 23.50 -4.98 8.22
N ARG A 55 23.41 -6.01 7.39
CA ARG A 55 23.10 -7.39 7.77
C ARG A 55 23.99 -8.34 6.98
N PHE A 56 24.30 -9.50 7.54
CA PHE A 56 24.92 -10.57 6.76
C PHE A 56 23.94 -11.03 5.68
N SER A 57 24.43 -11.16 4.46
CA SER A 57 23.68 -11.76 3.36
C SER A 57 24.07 -13.22 3.21
N VAL A 58 23.11 -14.04 2.81
CA VAL A 58 23.36 -15.41 2.36
C VAL A 58 23.32 -15.37 0.83
N LEU A 59 24.24 -16.06 0.17
CA LEU A 59 24.14 -16.30 -1.27
C LEU A 59 22.84 -17.08 -1.52
N GLN A 60 21.89 -16.45 -2.19
CA GLN A 60 20.73 -17.17 -2.68
C GLN A 60 21.25 -18.16 -3.73
N PRO A 61 21.00 -19.48 -3.58
CA PRO A 61 21.30 -20.42 -4.64
C PRO A 61 20.63 -19.89 -5.91
N THR A 62 21.39 -19.76 -6.99
CA THR A 62 20.84 -19.40 -8.30
C THR A 62 19.84 -20.48 -8.68
N SER A 63 18.57 -20.23 -8.43
CA SER A 63 17.50 -20.96 -9.06
C SER A 63 17.49 -20.53 -10.52
N GLU A 64 18.31 -21.18 -11.35
CA GLU A 64 18.09 -21.26 -12.79
C GLU A 64 16.77 -22.02 -13.00
N GLY A 65 15.65 -21.33 -12.81
CA GLY A 65 14.33 -21.96 -12.80
C GLY A 65 13.30 -21.06 -12.15
N GLN A 66 12.60 -20.31 -13.00
CA GLN A 66 11.32 -19.64 -12.74
C GLN A 66 11.19 -18.99 -11.36
N VAL A 67 11.40 -17.67 -11.33
CA VAL A 67 10.63 -16.86 -10.37
C VAL A 67 9.17 -17.13 -10.70
N ASN A 68 8.54 -18.04 -9.97
CA ASN A 68 7.10 -18.18 -9.99
C ASN A 68 6.56 -16.90 -9.35
N ASP A 69 6.42 -15.85 -10.16
CA ASP A 69 5.78 -14.57 -9.84
C ASP A 69 4.29 -14.73 -9.47
N SER A 70 3.80 -15.97 -9.38
CA SER A 70 2.48 -16.26 -8.85
C SER A 70 2.47 -16.03 -7.34
N ILE A 71 2.30 -14.77 -6.95
CA ILE A 71 1.81 -14.45 -5.61
C ILE A 71 0.48 -15.21 -5.45
N PRO A 72 0.32 -16.05 -4.43
CA PRO A 72 -0.93 -16.76 -4.21
C PRO A 72 -2.03 -15.71 -3.98
N VAL A 73 -3.04 -15.74 -4.84
CA VAL A 73 -4.25 -14.92 -4.72
C VAL A 73 -5.42 -15.82 -4.38
N SER A 74 -6.33 -15.32 -3.56
CA SER A 74 -7.58 -15.99 -3.27
C SER A 74 -8.73 -15.29 -3.98
N LEU A 75 -9.66 -16.08 -4.51
CA LEU A 75 -10.87 -15.59 -5.19
C LEU A 75 -12.13 -15.72 -4.30
N VAL A 76 -11.96 -16.20 -3.06
CA VAL A 76 -13.05 -16.38 -2.10
C VAL A 76 -12.58 -15.95 -0.70
N ALA A 77 -13.39 -15.14 -0.01
CA ALA A 77 -12.99 -14.61 1.31
C ALA A 77 -12.73 -15.70 2.36
N SER A 78 -13.41 -16.85 2.25
CA SER A 78 -13.30 -17.98 3.18
C SER A 78 -11.92 -18.63 3.22
N GLU A 79 -11.13 -18.55 2.14
CA GLU A 79 -9.76 -19.07 2.10
C GLU A 79 -8.77 -18.22 2.91
N LEU A 80 -9.11 -16.96 3.19
CA LEU A 80 -8.21 -16.02 3.86
C LEU A 80 -8.29 -16.10 5.39
N SER A 81 -9.34 -16.70 5.95
CA SER A 81 -9.57 -16.80 7.40
C SER A 81 -9.50 -15.44 8.12
N ILE A 82 -9.92 -14.35 7.46
CA ILE A 82 -9.96 -12.99 8.02
C ILE A 82 -11.38 -12.72 8.54
N PRO A 83 -11.58 -12.59 9.86
CA PRO A 83 -12.89 -12.29 10.42
C PRO A 83 -13.45 -10.96 9.91
N GLY A 84 -14.72 -10.95 9.50
CA GLY A 84 -15.41 -9.76 8.99
C GLY A 84 -15.13 -9.41 7.52
N LEU A 85 -14.25 -10.17 6.84
CA LEU A 85 -14.04 -10.02 5.40
C LEU A 85 -15.06 -10.87 4.63
N ASN A 86 -15.83 -10.21 3.77
CA ASN A 86 -16.80 -10.85 2.89
C ASN A 86 -16.55 -10.42 1.44
N LEU A 87 -16.83 -11.30 0.48
CA LEU A 87 -16.68 -11.04 -0.95
C LEU A 87 -17.99 -11.43 -1.66
N TRP A 88 -18.67 -10.44 -2.23
CA TRP A 88 -19.88 -10.63 -3.02
C TRP A 88 -19.56 -10.48 -4.51
N HIS A 89 -19.59 -11.60 -5.23
CA HIS A 89 -19.45 -11.62 -6.69
C HIS A 89 -20.70 -11.07 -7.36
N ASP A 90 -20.52 -10.47 -8.55
CA ASP A 90 -21.61 -9.92 -9.37
C ASP A 90 -22.53 -8.93 -8.62
N PHE A 91 -21.98 -8.22 -7.62
CA PHE A 91 -22.73 -7.25 -6.80
C PHE A 91 -23.24 -6.05 -7.61
N VAL A 92 -22.56 -5.73 -8.71
CA VAL A 92 -22.93 -4.71 -9.70
C VAL A 92 -23.07 -5.41 -11.04
N ASN A 93 -24.19 -5.21 -11.74
CA ASN A 93 -24.36 -5.78 -13.08
C ASN A 93 -23.73 -4.90 -14.17
N ALA A 94 -23.55 -5.44 -15.38
CA ALA A 94 -22.87 -4.74 -16.47
C ALA A 94 -23.52 -3.38 -16.86
N LYS A 95 -24.85 -3.26 -16.73
CA LYS A 95 -25.54 -2.00 -17.00
C LYS A 95 -25.25 -0.96 -15.91
N GLU A 96 -25.34 -1.36 -14.64
CA GLU A 96 -24.99 -0.51 -13.50
C GLU A 96 -23.53 -0.07 -13.56
N GLU A 97 -22.61 -0.96 -13.92
CA GLU A 97 -21.19 -0.64 -14.10
C GLU A 97 -21.00 0.49 -15.13
N GLN A 98 -21.64 0.38 -16.30
CA GLN A 98 -21.58 1.40 -17.34
C GLN A 98 -22.15 2.75 -16.85
N GLU A 99 -23.27 2.73 -16.14
CA GLU A 99 -23.91 3.93 -15.58
C GLU A 99 -23.04 4.59 -14.51
N LEU A 100 -22.42 3.80 -13.63
CA LEU A 100 -21.49 4.28 -12.59
C LEU A 100 -20.25 4.92 -13.21
N LEU A 101 -19.64 4.27 -14.20
CA LEU A 101 -18.46 4.80 -14.89
C LEU A 101 -18.77 6.12 -15.58
N ALA A 102 -19.86 6.19 -16.34
CA ALA A 102 -20.28 7.43 -17.01
C ALA A 102 -20.55 8.57 -16.01
N ALA A 103 -21.20 8.26 -14.88
CA ALA A 103 -21.50 9.26 -13.84
C ALA A 103 -20.24 9.75 -13.11
N VAL A 104 -19.23 8.90 -12.96
CA VAL A 104 -17.92 9.25 -12.39
C VAL A 104 -17.12 10.10 -13.38
N ASP A 105 -17.08 9.74 -14.65
CA ASP A 105 -16.28 10.42 -15.68
C ASP A 105 -16.78 11.83 -15.99
N ASP A 106 -18.08 12.10 -15.83
CA ASP A 106 -18.69 13.43 -16.01
C ASP A 106 -18.32 14.43 -14.90
N ARG A 107 -17.56 14.00 -13.88
CA ARG A 107 -17.26 14.79 -12.69
C ARG A 107 -15.78 15.16 -12.59
N PRO A 108 -15.47 16.32 -11.95
CA PRO A 108 -14.10 16.77 -11.83
C PRO A 108 -13.27 15.81 -10.96
N TRP A 109 -11.99 15.69 -11.33
CA TRP A 109 -11.03 14.84 -10.65
C TRP A 109 -9.99 15.65 -9.88
N ASN A 110 -9.66 15.18 -8.68
CA ASN A 110 -8.50 15.64 -7.92
C ASN A 110 -7.30 14.76 -8.26
N ASN A 111 -6.23 15.38 -8.79
CA ASN A 111 -5.02 14.65 -9.17
C ASN A 111 -4.08 14.51 -7.97
N LEU A 112 -3.71 13.27 -7.66
CA LEU A 112 -2.62 12.94 -6.73
C LEU A 112 -1.38 12.55 -7.52
N SER A 113 -0.26 12.32 -6.81
CA SER A 113 1.05 12.05 -7.44
C SER A 113 1.09 10.85 -8.38
N LYS A 114 0.23 9.84 -8.19
CA LYS A 114 0.21 8.62 -9.01
C LYS A 114 -1.18 8.20 -9.50
N ARG A 115 -2.25 8.82 -9.01
CA ARG A 115 -3.64 8.42 -9.26
C ARG A 115 -4.55 9.64 -9.21
N ARG A 116 -5.80 9.53 -9.66
CA ARG A 116 -6.81 10.56 -9.47
C ARG A 116 -7.94 10.07 -8.56
N VAL A 117 -8.54 10.99 -7.82
CA VAL A 117 -9.58 10.71 -6.83
C VAL A 117 -10.75 11.67 -6.93
N GLN A 118 -11.93 11.23 -6.48
CA GLN A 118 -13.09 12.08 -6.19
C GLN A 118 -13.55 11.78 -4.76
N HIS A 119 -13.94 12.82 -4.02
CA HIS A 119 -14.45 12.69 -2.66
C HIS A 119 -15.90 13.17 -2.58
N TYR A 120 -16.75 12.43 -1.89
CA TYR A 120 -18.14 12.77 -1.61
C TYR A 120 -18.43 12.54 -0.13
N GLY A 121 -19.40 13.28 0.42
CA GLY A 121 -19.63 13.27 1.85
C GLY A 121 -18.59 14.10 2.56
N TYR A 122 -17.41 13.51 2.77
CA TYR A 122 -16.28 14.19 3.37
C TYR A 122 -15.00 14.00 2.55
N GLU A 123 -14.15 15.02 2.58
CA GLU A 123 -12.82 14.97 1.99
C GLU A 123 -11.85 14.16 2.86
N PHE A 124 -11.11 13.23 2.24
CA PHE A 124 -9.96 12.61 2.88
C PHE A 124 -8.74 13.54 2.78
N CYS A 125 -8.27 14.04 3.92
CA CYS A 125 -7.08 14.87 4.02
C CYS A 125 -5.82 14.00 4.06
N TYR A 126 -5.02 14.01 3.00
CA TYR A 126 -3.81 13.19 2.87
C TYR A 126 -2.67 13.60 3.80
N GLU A 127 -2.61 14.86 4.22
CA GLU A 127 -1.60 15.36 5.15
C GLU A 127 -1.80 14.78 6.56
N THR A 128 -3.05 14.76 7.02
CA THR A 128 -3.42 14.23 8.35
C THR A 128 -3.82 12.75 8.31
N ARG A 129 -3.97 12.19 7.09
CA ARG A 129 -4.49 10.83 6.82
C ARG A 129 -5.84 10.59 7.50
N ASN A 130 -6.69 11.61 7.53
CA ASN A 130 -7.96 11.57 8.22
C ASN A 130 -8.99 12.44 7.49
N VAL A 131 -10.22 12.39 7.96
CA VAL A 131 -11.33 13.23 7.52
C VAL A 131 -11.56 14.35 8.54
N ASN A 132 -11.86 15.55 8.06
CA ASN A 132 -12.36 16.62 8.93
C ASN A 132 -13.88 16.51 9.07
N THR A 133 -14.37 15.96 10.17
CA THR A 133 -15.82 15.75 10.41
C THR A 133 -16.62 17.05 10.56
N LYS A 134 -15.95 18.21 10.61
CA LYS A 134 -16.60 19.52 10.63
C LYS A 134 -16.88 20.08 9.23
N GLU A 135 -16.30 19.47 8.20
CA GLU A 135 -16.37 19.94 6.81
C GLU A 135 -16.97 18.87 5.91
N GLN A 136 -18.30 18.91 5.77
CA GLN A 136 -19.03 18.05 4.86
C GLN A 136 -19.12 18.71 3.47
N LEU A 137 -18.74 17.97 2.43
CA LEU A 137 -18.79 18.37 1.01
C LEU A 137 -20.21 18.31 0.42
N GLY A 138 -21.16 17.72 1.14
CA GLY A 138 -22.54 17.48 0.72
C GLY A 138 -22.95 16.03 0.93
N GLU A 139 -24.14 15.66 0.44
CA GLU A 139 -24.63 14.29 0.49
C GLU A 139 -23.90 13.38 -0.50
N LEU A 140 -24.06 12.06 -0.34
CA LEU A 140 -23.59 11.10 -1.33
C LEU A 140 -24.36 11.25 -2.64
N PRO A 141 -23.69 11.06 -3.79
CA PRO A 141 -24.34 11.30 -5.08
C PRO A 141 -25.41 10.26 -5.39
N SER A 142 -26.48 10.69 -6.06
CA SER A 142 -27.62 9.83 -6.39
C SER A 142 -27.26 8.61 -7.26
N PHE A 143 -26.16 8.67 -8.02
CA PHE A 143 -25.72 7.53 -8.84
C PHE A 143 -25.36 6.29 -8.01
N VAL A 144 -25.03 6.45 -6.71
CA VAL A 144 -24.75 5.30 -5.83
C VAL A 144 -25.96 4.85 -5.01
N SER A 145 -27.13 5.51 -5.11
CA SER A 145 -28.27 5.22 -4.23
C SER A 145 -28.70 3.75 -4.28
N SER A 146 -28.79 3.14 -5.47
CA SER A 146 -29.14 1.72 -5.61
C SER A 146 -28.11 0.78 -4.97
N ILE A 147 -26.82 1.17 -5.03
CA ILE A 147 -25.72 0.42 -4.41
C ILE A 147 -25.82 0.52 -2.89
N LEU A 148 -26.10 1.71 -2.34
CA LEU A 148 -26.26 1.94 -0.91
C LEU A 148 -27.46 1.15 -0.35
N GLU A 149 -28.61 1.20 -1.02
CA GLU A 149 -29.80 0.41 -0.65
C GLU A 149 -29.49 -1.09 -0.64
N ARG A 150 -28.77 -1.58 -1.64
CA ARG A 150 -28.34 -2.98 -1.72
C ARG A 150 -27.40 -3.35 -0.57
N ILE A 151 -26.43 -2.49 -0.24
CA ILE A 151 -25.53 -2.71 0.91
C ILE A 151 -26.32 -2.80 2.21
N SER A 152 -27.27 -1.90 2.45
CA SER A 152 -28.11 -1.92 3.66
C SER A 152 -29.00 -3.16 3.77
N SER A 153 -29.29 -3.84 2.65
CA SER A 153 -30.06 -5.08 2.63
C SER A 153 -29.23 -6.35 2.88
N LEU A 154 -27.89 -6.24 3.00
CA LEU A 154 -27.01 -7.40 3.19
C LEU A 154 -27.20 -8.01 4.60
N PRO A 155 -27.34 -9.35 4.69
CA PRO A 155 -27.62 -10.03 5.95
C PRO A 155 -26.42 -10.09 6.90
N ASP A 156 -25.19 -9.99 6.37
CA ASP A 156 -23.94 -10.19 7.12
C ASP A 156 -23.35 -8.89 7.72
N LEU A 157 -23.95 -7.74 7.43
CA LEU A 157 -23.69 -6.49 8.15
C LEU A 157 -24.57 -6.51 9.42
N GLY A 158 -24.05 -7.01 10.54
CA GLY A 158 -24.76 -7.02 11.83
C GLY A 158 -25.40 -5.67 12.18
N ASP A 159 -26.51 -5.65 12.92
CA ASP A 159 -27.36 -4.46 13.20
C ASP A 159 -27.28 -3.40 12.08
N SER A 160 -27.61 -3.83 10.85
CA SER A 160 -27.64 -3.04 9.61
C SER A 160 -28.39 -1.70 9.74
N ALA A 161 -29.27 -1.58 10.74
CA ALA A 161 -29.97 -0.34 11.10
C ALA A 161 -29.05 0.81 11.55
N SER A 162 -27.76 0.56 11.82
CA SER A 162 -26.81 1.57 12.31
C SER A 162 -25.76 2.02 11.30
N LEU A 163 -25.64 1.38 10.13
CA LEU A 163 -24.57 1.68 9.19
C LEU A 163 -24.98 2.78 8.21
N VAL A 164 -24.87 4.03 8.65
CA VAL A 164 -25.09 5.21 7.80
C VAL A 164 -23.81 5.48 7.02
N LEU A 165 -23.80 5.11 5.75
CA LEU A 165 -22.71 5.47 4.83
C LEU A 165 -22.86 6.93 4.42
N ASP A 166 -21.90 7.75 4.83
CA ASP A 166 -21.91 9.20 4.61
C ASP A 166 -20.64 9.71 3.91
N GLN A 167 -19.72 8.82 3.53
CA GLN A 167 -18.47 9.13 2.85
C GLN A 167 -18.23 8.15 1.69
N LEU A 168 -17.81 8.68 0.54
CA LEU A 168 -17.42 7.90 -0.63
C LEU A 168 -16.14 8.48 -1.26
N THR A 169 -15.16 7.62 -1.51
CA THR A 169 -13.96 7.96 -2.28
C THR A 169 -13.91 7.12 -3.55
N VAL A 170 -13.92 7.78 -4.71
CA VAL A 170 -13.68 7.14 -6.00
C VAL A 170 -12.19 7.27 -6.33
N ASN A 171 -11.54 6.18 -6.72
CA ASN A 171 -10.14 6.18 -7.14
C ASN A 171 -10.03 5.64 -8.56
N GLU A 172 -9.21 6.25 -9.39
CA GLU A 172 -8.77 5.67 -10.66
C GLU A 172 -7.26 5.44 -10.67
N TYR A 173 -6.86 4.22 -11.03
CA TYR A 173 -5.47 3.80 -11.13
C TYR A 173 -5.07 3.61 -12.60
N PRO A 174 -4.05 4.34 -13.09
CA PRO A 174 -3.40 4.00 -14.34
C PRO A 174 -2.76 2.61 -14.28
N ARG A 175 -2.53 2.00 -15.44
CA ARG A 175 -1.86 0.69 -15.53
C ARG A 175 -0.49 0.73 -14.82
N GLY A 176 -0.24 -0.26 -13.97
CA GLY A 176 0.99 -0.35 -13.17
C GLY A 176 0.99 0.49 -11.89
N VAL A 177 -0.06 1.25 -11.60
CA VAL A 177 -0.23 1.97 -10.35
C VAL A 177 -1.14 1.18 -9.41
N GLY A 178 -0.74 1.09 -8.14
CA GLY A 178 -1.58 0.54 -7.07
C GLY A 178 -1.56 1.42 -5.82
N LEU A 179 -2.16 0.90 -4.75
CA LEU A 179 -2.05 1.47 -3.41
C LEU A 179 -0.99 0.71 -2.60
N SER A 180 -0.21 1.45 -1.83
CA SER A 180 0.64 0.87 -0.80
C SER A 180 -0.23 0.37 0.36
N HIS A 181 0.23 -0.70 1.03
CA HIS A 181 -0.40 -1.24 2.24
C HIS A 181 -0.72 -0.11 3.24
N THR A 182 -2.00 0.03 3.58
CA THR A 182 -2.52 1.08 4.47
C THR A 182 -3.66 0.50 5.28
N LEU A 183 -3.80 0.93 6.54
CA LEU A 183 -5.02 0.73 7.33
C LEU A 183 -5.81 2.03 7.30
N THR A 184 -7.08 1.97 6.94
CA THR A 184 -7.99 3.11 7.11
C THR A 184 -8.18 3.35 8.61
N PRO A 185 -8.03 4.59 9.11
CA PRO A 185 -8.29 4.86 10.53
C PRO A 185 -9.74 4.52 10.87
N ILE A 186 -9.94 3.67 11.87
CA ILE A 186 -11.26 3.46 12.46
C ILE A 186 -11.61 4.75 13.20
N GLN A 187 -12.54 5.53 12.66
CA GLN A 187 -13.16 6.60 13.42
C GLN A 187 -13.84 5.94 14.62
N HIS A 188 -13.30 6.16 15.81
CA HIS A 188 -13.99 5.75 17.03
C HIS A 188 -15.35 6.47 17.03
N LEU A 189 -16.44 5.69 17.05
CA LEU A 189 -17.72 6.20 17.53
C LEU A 189 -17.44 6.89 18.86
N ARG A 190 -17.60 8.22 18.89
CA ARG A 190 -17.83 8.89 20.17
C ARG A 190 -19.23 8.50 20.59
N VAL A 191 -19.30 7.60 21.58
CA VAL A 191 -20.50 7.42 22.41
C VAL A 191 -20.86 8.75 23.07
#